data_AF-A0A7X3XDS4-F1
#
_entry.id   AF-A0A7X3XDS4-F1
#
_cell.length_a   1.000
_cell.length_b   1.000
_cell.length_c   1.000
_cell.angle_alpha   90.00
_cell.angle_beta   90.00
_cell.angle_gamma   90.00
#
_symmetry.space_group_name_H-M   'P 1'
#
loop_
_entity.id
_entity.type
_entity.pdbx_description
1 polymer ?
#
loop_
_entity_poly.entity_id
_entity_poly.type
_entity_poly.pdbx_seq_one_letter_code
_entity_poly.pdbx_strand_id
1 'polypeptide(L)'
;MTNPSKDQLLEIYKLHAELADRVSQRREGANRLHVSLLSAFLVFLAALLRFGSGEIPASVLLLFSGIIGMAVSGSWYIVIRSYRQLNKGKFATLHELEQKLDYPFFRREWEFLKQGRDRNLYWKLTVVETFLPTVFFLLFFSFLVIALCMFCNQ
;
A
#
# COMPACT_ATOMS: atom_id res chain seq x y z
N MET A 1 37.85 10.61 -13.14
CA MET A 1 37.09 10.27 -11.93
C MET A 1 37.74 9.03 -11.33
N THR A 2 38.34 9.13 -10.15
CA THR A 2 38.96 7.98 -9.48
C THR A 2 37.88 6.97 -9.11
N ASN A 3 38.13 5.67 -9.37
CA ASN A 3 37.22 4.62 -8.93
C ASN A 3 37.14 4.66 -7.40
N PRO A 4 35.94 4.58 -6.80
CA PRO A 4 35.78 4.57 -5.35
C PRO A 4 36.51 3.37 -4.72
N SER A 5 37.10 3.57 -3.54
CA SER A 5 37.75 2.48 -2.80
C SER A 5 36.72 1.44 -2.32
N LYS A 6 37.18 0.24 -1.95
CA LYS A 6 36.29 -0.80 -1.38
C LYS A 6 35.54 -0.32 -0.14
N ASP A 7 36.20 0.46 0.72
CA ASP A 7 35.57 1.01 1.92
C ASP A 7 34.48 2.04 1.58
N GLN A 8 34.72 2.91 0.58
CA GLN A 8 33.72 3.85 0.09
C GLN A 8 32.51 3.14 -0.54
N LEU A 9 32.75 2.06 -1.30
CA LEU A 9 31.68 1.24 -1.87
C LEU A 9 30.83 0.58 -0.77
N LEU A 10 31.47 0.08 0.29
CA LEU A 10 30.78 -0.51 1.43
C LEU A 10 29.94 0.52 2.19
N GLU A 11 30.43 1.75 2.34
CA GLU A 11 29.67 2.84 2.98
C GLU A 11 28.44 3.24 2.15
N ILE A 12 28.61 3.42 0.82
CA ILE A 12 27.50 3.68 -0.11
C ILE A 12 26.46 2.56 -0.04
N TYR A 13 26.91 1.30 0.05
CA TYR A 13 26.05 0.14 0.17
C TYR A 13 25.23 0.14 1.47
N LYS A 14 25.88 0.38 2.61
CA LYS A 14 25.19 0.48 3.92
C LYS A 14 24.12 1.58 3.89
N LEU A 15 24.46 2.76 3.37
CA LEU A 15 23.51 3.87 3.23
C LEU A 15 22.34 3.50 2.32
N HIS A 16 22.59 2.85 1.18
CA HIS A 16 21.53 2.42 0.27
C HIS A 16 20.61 1.36 0.88
N ALA A 17 21.17 0.38 1.58
CA ALA A 17 20.41 -0.64 2.29
C ALA A 17 19.49 -0.01 3.34
N GLU A 18 20.01 0.94 4.13
CA GLU A 18 19.22 1.68 5.11
C GLU A 18 18.13 2.53 4.45
N LEU A 19 18.44 3.20 3.35
CA LEU A 19 17.45 3.96 2.57
C LEU A 19 16.35 3.06 1.98
N ALA A 20 16.66 1.83 1.60
CA ALA A 20 15.68 0.86 1.13
C ALA A 20 14.75 0.43 2.27
N ASP A 21 15.29 0.15 3.47
CA ASP A 21 14.50 -0.20 4.65
C ASP A 21 13.57 0.94 5.10
N ARG A 22 14.09 2.18 5.14
CA ARG A 22 13.28 3.37 5.47
C ARG A 22 12.08 3.54 4.54
N VAL A 23 12.17 3.15 3.27
CA VAL A 23 11.01 3.18 2.36
C VAL A 23 9.97 2.12 2.74
N SER A 24 10.40 0.93 3.13
CA SER A 24 9.50 -0.10 3.65
C SER A 24 8.76 0.36 4.91
N GLN A 25 9.46 1.00 5.84
CA GLN A 25 8.84 1.60 7.03
C GLN A 25 7.83 2.71 6.68
N ARG A 26 8.17 3.59 5.72
CA ARG A 26 7.24 4.62 5.21
C ARG A 26 5.99 4.01 4.58
N ARG A 27 6.13 2.91 3.83
CA ARG A 27 5.00 2.19 3.24
C ARG A 27 4.06 1.63 4.32
N GLU A 28 4.62 1.03 5.36
CA GLU A 28 3.84 0.52 6.49
C GLU A 28 3.09 1.66 7.21
N GLY A 29 3.76 2.80 7.43
CA GLY A 29 3.14 4.01 7.95
C GLY A 29 1.97 4.49 7.08
N ALA A 30 2.16 4.56 5.76
CA ALA A 30 1.10 4.93 4.82
C ALA A 30 -0.09 3.95 4.88
N ASN A 31 0.17 2.64 4.99
CA ASN A 31 -0.90 1.64 5.12
C ASN A 31 -1.71 1.84 6.41
N ARG A 32 -1.04 2.04 7.56
CA ARG A 32 -1.71 2.31 8.84
C ARG A 32 -2.57 3.56 8.76
N LEU A 33 -2.09 4.64 8.13
CA LEU A 33 -2.86 5.87 7.96
C LEU A 33 -4.16 5.65 7.19
N HIS A 34 -4.13 4.91 6.07
CA HIS A 34 -5.34 4.62 5.30
C HIS A 34 -6.33 3.74 6.06
N VAL A 35 -5.85 2.70 6.75
CA VAL A 35 -6.71 1.84 7.59
C VAL A 35 -7.40 2.68 8.67
N SER A 36 -6.64 3.51 9.39
CA SER A 36 -7.19 4.35 10.45
C SER A 36 -8.19 5.37 9.90
N LEU A 37 -7.88 6.00 8.77
CA LEU A 37 -8.76 6.98 8.12
C LEU A 37 -10.09 6.34 7.68
N LEU A 38 -10.04 5.21 6.98
CA LEU A 38 -11.24 4.52 6.50
C LEU A 38 -12.06 3.92 7.66
N SER A 39 -11.39 3.40 8.69
CA SER A 39 -12.09 2.89 9.87
C SER A 39 -12.79 4.00 10.64
N ALA A 40 -12.11 5.14 10.85
CA ALA A 40 -12.72 6.32 11.48
C ALA A 40 -13.91 6.84 10.66
N PHE A 41 -13.77 6.85 9.34
CA PHE A 41 -14.87 7.24 8.45
C PHE A 41 -16.08 6.31 8.55
N LEU A 42 -15.88 4.99 8.64
CA LEU A 42 -16.97 4.02 8.85
C LEU A 42 -17.67 4.23 10.19
N VAL A 43 -16.92 4.45 11.27
CA VAL A 43 -17.49 4.75 12.60
C VAL A 43 -18.31 6.04 12.57
N PHE A 44 -17.78 7.08 11.93
CA PHE A 44 -18.48 8.35 11.76
C PHE A 44 -19.78 8.18 10.96
N LEU A 45 -19.73 7.45 9.83
CA LEU A 45 -20.91 7.15 9.03
C LEU A 45 -21.96 6.37 9.83
N ALA A 46 -21.55 5.36 10.59
CA ALA A 46 -22.45 4.58 11.43
C ALA A 46 -23.12 5.46 12.50
N ALA A 47 -22.37 6.38 13.11
CA ALA A 47 -22.91 7.34 14.07
C ALA A 47 -23.93 8.29 13.43
N LEU A 48 -23.64 8.82 12.24
CA LEU A 48 -24.59 9.67 11.50
C LEU A 48 -25.88 8.93 11.14
N LEU A 49 -25.77 7.69 10.67
CA LEU A 49 -26.94 6.88 10.31
C LEU A 49 -27.81 6.53 11.52
N ARG A 50 -27.21 6.38 12.72
CA ARG A 50 -27.92 5.96 13.93
C ARG A 50 -28.44 7.12 14.78
N PHE A 51 -27.70 8.22 14.84
CA PHE A 51 -27.96 9.34 15.76
C PHE A 51 -28.17 10.67 15.04
N GLY A 52 -28.11 10.70 13.70
CA GLY A 52 -28.36 11.92 12.93
C GLY A 52 -29.79 12.43 13.09
N SER A 53 -29.99 13.72 12.83
CA SER A 53 -31.29 14.40 12.89
C SER A 53 -32.34 13.87 11.90
N GLY A 54 -31.95 12.97 10.99
CA GLY A 54 -32.81 12.43 9.94
C GLY A 54 -33.06 13.41 8.77
N GLU A 55 -32.50 14.62 8.83
CA GLU A 55 -32.66 15.65 7.79
C GLU A 55 -32.06 15.22 6.45
N ILE A 56 -30.97 14.44 6.49
CA ILE A 56 -30.34 13.89 5.28
C ILE A 56 -30.79 12.44 5.11
N PRO A 57 -31.40 12.08 3.97
CA PRO A 57 -31.80 10.69 3.71
C PRO A 57 -30.60 9.75 3.75
N ALA A 58 -30.80 8.56 4.31
CA ALA A 58 -29.75 7.53 4.37
C ALA A 58 -29.20 7.15 2.99
N SER A 59 -30.04 7.17 1.94
CA SER A 59 -29.63 6.93 0.55
C SER A 59 -28.59 7.95 0.08
N VAL A 60 -28.78 9.23 0.41
CA VAL A 60 -27.85 10.33 0.08
C VAL A 60 -26.54 10.13 0.82
N LEU A 61 -26.59 9.85 2.14
CA LEU A 61 -25.38 9.60 2.94
C LEU A 61 -24.57 8.42 2.40
N LEU A 62 -25.22 7.28 2.14
CA LEU A 62 -24.57 6.08 1.61
C LEU A 62 -23.99 6.31 0.22
N LEU A 63 -24.66 7.08 -0.65
CA LEU A 63 -24.17 7.43 -1.97
C LEU A 63 -22.84 8.21 -1.88
N PHE A 64 -22.82 9.29 -1.10
CA PHE A 64 -21.62 10.11 -0.92
C PHE A 64 -20.49 9.33 -0.25
N SER A 65 -20.80 8.56 0.80
CA SER A 65 -19.82 7.72 1.47
C SER A 65 -19.25 6.63 0.57
N GLY A 66 -20.07 6.02 -0.28
CA GLY A 66 -19.62 5.05 -1.28
C GLY A 66 -18.61 5.65 -2.25
N ILE A 67 -18.91 6.82 -2.82
CA ILE A 67 -18.01 7.52 -3.75
C ILE A 67 -16.68 7.90 -3.08
N ILE A 68 -16.75 8.56 -1.92
CA ILE A 68 -15.55 9.03 -1.19
C ILE A 68 -14.70 7.83 -0.75
N GLY A 69 -15.32 6.80 -0.17
CA GLY A 69 -14.59 5.63 0.32
C GLY A 69 -13.95 4.80 -0.80
N MET A 70 -14.60 4.69 -1.96
CA MET A 70 -14.00 4.10 -3.16
C MET A 70 -12.81 4.92 -3.65
N ALA A 71 -12.93 6.25 -3.70
CA ALA A 71 -11.84 7.14 -4.13
C ALA A 71 -10.61 7.03 -3.20
N VAL A 72 -10.81 7.03 -1.88
CA VAL A 72 -9.73 6.88 -0.89
C VAL A 72 -9.12 5.47 -0.93
N SER A 73 -9.93 4.43 -1.14
CA SER A 73 -9.41 3.07 -1.31
C SER A 73 -8.59 2.91 -2.60
N GLY A 74 -9.02 3.58 -3.68
CA GLY A 74 -8.30 3.64 -4.94
C GLY A 74 -6.97 4.39 -4.81
N SER A 75 -6.94 5.53 -4.11
CA SER A 75 -5.70 6.27 -3.85
C SER A 75 -4.73 5.44 -3.01
N TRP A 76 -5.23 4.69 -2.02
CA TRP A 76 -4.41 3.76 -1.24
C TRP A 76 -3.75 2.70 -2.12
N TYR A 77 -4.49 2.08 -3.04
CA TYR A 77 -3.95 1.13 -4.00
C TYR A 77 -2.82 1.74 -4.85
N ILE A 78 -3.00 2.97 -5.33
CA ILE A 78 -2.00 3.71 -6.11
C ILE A 78 -0.74 3.94 -5.28
N VAL A 79 -0.89 4.33 -4.01
CA VAL A 79 0.23 4.55 -3.08
C VAL A 79 1.03 3.25 -2.88
N ILE A 80 0.39 2.11 -2.62
CA ILE A 80 1.06 0.81 -2.49
C ILE A 80 1.85 0.48 -3.78
N ARG A 81 1.24 0.70 -4.95
CA ARG A 81 1.90 0.45 -6.24
C ARG A 81 3.11 1.35 -6.45
N SER A 82 3.01 2.63 -6.09
CA SER A 82 4.12 3.59 -6.18
C SER A 82 5.30 3.16 -5.32
N TYR A 83 5.07 2.78 -4.06
CA TYR A 83 6.12 2.25 -3.18
C TYR A 83 6.77 0.98 -3.74
N ARG A 84 5.99 0.07 -4.34
CA ARG A 84 6.53 -1.12 -5.00
C ARG A 84 7.45 -0.78 -6.16
N GLN A 85 7.06 0.19 -6.99
CA GLN A 85 7.87 0.64 -8.13
C GLN A 85 9.16 1.30 -7.67
N LEU A 86 9.09 2.16 -6.65
CA LEU A 86 10.26 2.81 -6.05
C LEU A 86 11.23 1.78 -5.46
N ASN A 87 10.73 0.80 -4.69
CA ASN A 87 11.57 -0.26 -4.14
C ASN A 87 12.23 -1.09 -5.24
N LYS A 88 11.49 -1.44 -6.31
CA LYS A 88 12.07 -2.15 -7.45
C LYS A 88 13.26 -1.38 -8.05
N GLY A 89 13.15 -0.06 -8.21
CA GLY A 89 14.25 0.79 -8.68
C GLY A 89 15.45 0.80 -7.72
N LYS A 90 15.20 0.98 -6.42
CA LYS A 90 16.26 0.98 -5.39
C LYS A 90 17.01 -0.35 -5.32
N PHE A 91 16.31 -1.48 -5.39
CA PHE A 91 16.95 -2.79 -5.40
C PHE A 91 17.72 -3.06 -6.69
N ALA A 92 17.29 -2.51 -7.84
CA ALA A 92 18.06 -2.61 -9.07
C ALA A 92 19.42 -1.92 -8.94
N THR A 93 19.45 -0.67 -8.44
CA THR A 93 20.71 0.05 -8.24
C THR A 93 21.58 -0.59 -7.15
N LEU A 94 20.98 -1.16 -6.10
CA LEU A 94 21.68 -1.91 -5.06
C LEU A 94 22.36 -3.17 -5.63
N HIS A 95 21.66 -3.92 -6.49
CA HIS A 95 22.21 -5.10 -7.14
C HIS A 95 23.35 -4.78 -8.13
N GLU A 96 23.33 -3.60 -8.77
CA GLU A 96 24.46 -3.12 -9.58
C GLU A 96 25.67 -2.79 -8.71
N LEU A 97 25.45 -2.17 -7.54
CA LEU A 97 26.50 -1.90 -6.56
C LEU A 97 27.11 -3.20 -6.02
N GLU A 98 26.28 -4.21 -5.74
CA GLU A 98 26.71 -5.53 -5.27
C GLU A 98 27.64 -6.27 -6.24
N GLN A 99 27.61 -5.96 -7.55
CA GLN A 99 28.57 -6.55 -8.51
C GLN A 99 30.01 -6.09 -8.28
N LYS A 100 30.19 -4.98 -7.55
CA LYS A 100 31.50 -4.40 -7.21
C LYS A 100 31.98 -4.79 -5.80
N LEU A 101 31.14 -5.52 -5.05
CA LEU A 101 31.43 -6.00 -3.71
C LEU A 101 31.73 -7.51 -3.74
N ASP A 102 32.48 -7.99 -2.75
CA ASP A 102 32.90 -9.39 -2.68
C ASP A 102 31.72 -10.33 -2.35
N TYR A 103 30.59 -9.80 -1.86
CA TYR A 103 29.41 -10.58 -1.50
C TYR A 103 28.08 -9.85 -1.83
N PRO A 104 27.23 -10.43 -2.72
CA PRO A 104 25.96 -9.83 -3.12
C PRO A 104 24.81 -10.30 -2.23
N PHE A 105 24.64 -9.65 -1.08
CA PHE A 105 23.71 -10.09 -0.02
C PHE A 105 22.25 -10.12 -0.47
N PHE A 106 21.72 -9.01 -0.98
CA PHE A 106 20.31 -8.89 -1.37
C PHE A 106 20.00 -9.70 -2.62
N ARG A 107 20.94 -9.83 -3.56
CA ARG A 107 20.77 -10.75 -4.68
C ARG A 107 20.61 -12.18 -4.20
N ARG A 108 21.48 -12.63 -3.29
CA ARG A 108 21.39 -13.98 -2.72
C ARG A 108 20.11 -14.18 -1.92
N GLU A 109 19.71 -13.21 -1.11
CA GLU A 109 18.42 -13.24 -0.41
C GLU A 109 17.26 -13.45 -1.40
N TRP A 110 17.23 -12.69 -2.50
CA TRP A 110 16.21 -12.82 -3.52
C TRP A 110 16.23 -14.18 -4.25
N GLU A 111 17.41 -14.78 -4.42
CA GLU A 111 17.57 -16.14 -4.94
C GLU A 111 17.02 -17.22 -3.99
N PHE A 112 17.29 -17.09 -2.67
CA PHE A 112 16.71 -17.98 -1.66
C PHE A 112 15.18 -17.88 -1.63
N LEU A 113 14.63 -16.69 -1.85
CA LEU A 113 13.19 -16.47 -2.01
C LEU A 113 12.65 -16.90 -3.38
N LYS A 114 13.43 -17.63 -4.20
CA LYS A 114 13.09 -18.08 -5.56
C LYS A 114 12.56 -16.96 -6.44
N GLN A 115 13.07 -15.74 -6.24
CA GLN A 115 12.65 -14.54 -6.95
C GLN A 115 11.13 -14.26 -6.85
N GLY A 116 10.48 -14.76 -5.79
CA GLY A 116 9.03 -14.71 -5.61
C GLY A 116 8.23 -15.42 -6.70
N ARG A 117 8.81 -16.45 -7.35
CA ARG A 117 8.10 -17.35 -8.28
C ARG A 117 7.37 -18.46 -7.52
N ASP A 118 7.93 -18.89 -6.42
CA ASP A 118 7.34 -19.92 -5.56
C ASP A 118 6.56 -19.28 -4.41
N ARG A 119 5.23 -19.45 -4.43
CA ARG A 119 4.33 -18.91 -3.39
C ARG A 119 4.41 -19.69 -2.07
N ASN A 120 4.90 -20.93 -2.07
CA ASN A 120 5.10 -21.69 -0.85
C ASN A 120 6.30 -21.16 -0.04
N LEU A 121 7.28 -20.55 -0.73
CA LEU A 121 8.47 -19.96 -0.12
C LEU A 121 8.28 -18.48 0.22
N TYR A 122 7.66 -17.69 -0.66
CA TYR A 122 7.52 -16.25 -0.43
C TYR A 122 6.24 -15.67 -1.03
N TRP A 123 5.35 -15.22 -0.15
CA TRP A 123 4.25 -14.34 -0.54
C TRP A 123 4.77 -12.92 -0.68
N LYS A 124 4.66 -12.37 -1.88
CA LYS A 124 5.02 -10.96 -2.14
C LYS A 124 4.18 -10.08 -1.24
N LEU A 125 4.85 -9.31 -0.37
CA LEU A 125 4.17 -8.46 0.61
C LEU A 125 3.17 -7.50 -0.04
N THR A 126 3.45 -7.03 -1.27
CA THR A 126 2.49 -6.23 -2.05
C THR A 126 1.16 -6.93 -2.29
N VAL A 127 1.15 -8.25 -2.56
CA VAL A 127 -0.10 -8.99 -2.80
C VAL A 127 -0.96 -8.98 -1.54
N VAL A 128 -0.33 -9.19 -0.39
CA VAL A 128 -0.99 -9.17 0.92
C VAL A 128 -1.50 -7.76 1.24
N GLU A 129 -0.70 -6.73 1.00
CA GLU A 129 -1.12 -5.34 1.30
C GLU A 129 -2.18 -4.81 0.36
N THR A 130 -2.20 -5.29 -0.89
CA THR A 130 -3.22 -4.88 -1.87
C THR A 130 -4.60 -5.41 -1.52
N PHE A 131 -4.66 -6.49 -0.72
CA PHE A 131 -5.92 -7.09 -0.27
C PHE A 131 -6.80 -6.10 0.51
N LEU A 132 -6.21 -5.36 1.45
CA LEU A 132 -6.98 -4.44 2.31
C LEU A 132 -7.66 -3.29 1.52
N PRO A 133 -6.98 -2.51 0.68
CA PRO A 133 -7.64 -1.51 -0.16
C PRO A 133 -8.75 -2.11 -1.02
N THR A 134 -8.57 -3.33 -1.54
CA THR A 134 -9.63 -4.02 -2.31
C THR A 134 -10.84 -4.34 -1.46
N VAL A 135 -10.65 -4.83 -0.22
CA VAL A 135 -11.76 -5.10 0.71
C VAL A 135 -12.54 -3.82 1.02
N PHE A 136 -11.85 -2.72 1.36
CA PHE A 136 -12.53 -1.44 1.60
C PHE A 136 -13.23 -0.90 0.36
N PHE A 137 -12.60 -1.00 -0.82
CA PHE A 137 -13.22 -0.60 -2.08
C PHE A 137 -14.53 -1.35 -2.33
N LEU A 138 -14.55 -2.66 -2.15
CA LEU A 138 -15.76 -3.48 -2.30
C LEU A 138 -16.83 -3.14 -1.26
N LEU A 139 -16.43 -2.85 -0.02
CA LEU A 139 -17.34 -2.38 1.02
C LEU A 139 -18.03 -1.08 0.61
N PHE A 140 -17.27 -0.06 0.19
CA PHE A 140 -17.86 1.21 -0.25
C PHE A 140 -18.64 1.10 -1.56
N PHE A 141 -18.23 0.20 -2.46
CA PHE A 141 -19.03 -0.14 -3.63
C PHE A 141 -20.39 -0.72 -3.25
N SER A 142 -20.46 -1.57 -2.22
CA SER A 142 -21.73 -2.09 -1.72
C SER A 142 -22.65 -0.98 -1.20
N PHE A 143 -22.10 0.05 -0.53
CA PHE A 143 -22.89 1.21 -0.08
C PHE A 143 -23.47 1.99 -1.26
N LEU A 144 -22.69 2.16 -2.32
CA LEU A 144 -23.14 2.82 -3.55
C LEU A 144 -24.28 2.03 -4.20
N VAL A 145 -24.16 0.71 -4.31
CA VAL A 145 -25.23 -0.16 -4.87
C VAL A 145 -26.50 -0.08 -4.02
N ILE A 146 -26.38 -0.19 -2.69
CA ILE A 146 -27.52 -0.07 -1.78
C ILE A 146 -28.21 1.29 -1.94
N ALA A 147 -27.44 2.37 -1.98
CA ALA A 147 -27.98 3.71 -2.17
C ALA A 147 -28.77 3.84 -3.48
N LEU A 148 -28.24 3.33 -4.60
CA LEU A 148 -28.93 3.34 -5.89
C LEU A 148 -30.22 2.52 -5.85
N CYS A 149 -30.21 1.35 -5.21
CA CYS A 149 -31.43 0.55 -5.03
C CYS A 149 -32.49 1.30 -4.21
N MET A 150 -32.09 2.04 -3.17
CA MET A 150 -33.01 2.87 -2.39
C MET A 150 -33.61 4.01 -3.22
N PHE A 151 -32.83 4.64 -4.11
CA PHE A 151 -33.34 5.67 -5.02
C PHE A 151 -34.29 5.13 -6.08
N CYS A 152 -34.07 3.91 -6.59
CA CYS A 152 -34.97 3.31 -7.58
C CYS A 152 -36.31 2.86 -6.98
N ASN A 153 -36.38 2.65 -5.66
CA ASN A 153 -37.58 2.19 -4.96
C ASN A 153 -38.39 3.34 -4.32
N GLN A 154 -37.97 4.59 -4.50
CA GLN A 154 -38.66 5.81 -4.06
C GLN A 154 -39.46 6.44 -5.19
#